data_AF-A0A8H8MZQ1-F1
#
_entry.id   AF-A0A8H8MZQ1-F1
#
_cell.length_a   1.000
_cell.length_b   1.000
_cell.length_c   1.000
_cell.angle_alpha   90.00
_cell.angle_beta   90.00
_cell.angle_gamma   90.00
#
_symmetry.space_group_name_H-M   'P 1'
#
loop_
_entity.id
_entity.type
_entity.pdbx_description
1 polymer ?
#
loop_
_entity_poly.entity_id
_entity_poly.type
_entity_poly.pdbx_seq_one_letter_code
_entity_poly.pdbx_strand_id
1 'polypeptide(L)'
;MGWGDQIVKLSFKIYDSTTGTIRTTENFGYGDYFKHETRKDILARGWFVGLAGKANNNASEVGLIQITFYTEAPGGDGTKATPMAS
;
A
#
# COMPACT_ATOMS: atom_id res chain seq x y z
N MET A 1 -23.91 4.61 11.42
CA MET A 1 -23.07 3.48 11.01
C MET A 1 -21.68 4.03 10.75
N GLY A 2 -20.73 3.72 11.63
CA GLY A 2 -19.32 4.10 11.44
C GLY A 2 -18.67 3.02 10.60
N TRP A 3 -17.93 3.41 9.57
CA TRP A 3 -17.26 2.47 8.67
C TRP A 3 -15.96 1.90 9.27
N GLY A 4 -15.53 2.37 10.44
CA GLY A 4 -14.27 1.98 11.09
C GLY A 4 -13.04 2.56 10.42
N ASP A 5 -11.87 2.23 10.95
CA ASP A 5 -10.59 2.66 10.39
C ASP A 5 -10.20 1.69 9.28
N GLN A 6 -10.06 2.22 8.06
CA GLN A 6 -9.78 1.38 6.90
C GLN A 6 -8.95 2.12 5.87
N ILE A 7 -8.27 1.35 5.04
CA ILE A 7 -7.53 1.86 3.89
C ILE A 7 -8.54 2.11 2.78
N VAL A 8 -8.85 3.39 2.56
CA VAL A 8 -9.88 3.86 1.61
C VAL A 8 -9.31 4.32 0.27
N LYS A 9 -8.00 4.60 0.21
CA LYS A 9 -7.31 5.16 -0.95
C LYS A 9 -5.86 4.68 -0.97
N LEU A 10 -5.39 4.22 -2.12
CA LEU A 10 -3.99 3.79 -2.33
C LEU A 10 -3.51 4.23 -3.71
N SER A 11 -2.27 4.73 -3.79
CA SER A 11 -1.57 4.96 -5.05
C SER A 11 -0.08 4.66 -4.89
N PHE A 12 0.58 4.41 -6.01
CA PHE A 12 2.00 4.09 -6.06
C PHE A 12 2.76 5.13 -6.86
N LYS A 13 3.92 5.51 -6.34
CA LYS A 13 4.94 6.26 -7.08
C LYS A 13 6.12 5.34 -7.31
N ILE A 14 6.33 4.96 -8.57
CA ILE A 14 7.32 3.99 -9.00
C ILE A 14 8.47 4.76 -9.65
N TYR A 15 9.68 4.57 -9.12
CA TYR A 15 10.91 5.14 -9.68
C TYR A 15 11.68 4.05 -10.42
N ASP A 16 11.93 4.28 -11.71
CA ASP A 16 12.84 3.47 -12.50
C ASP A 16 14.24 4.08 -12.44
N SER A 17 15.14 3.43 -11.71
CA SER A 17 16.53 3.89 -11.55
C SER A 17 17.36 3.81 -12.82
N THR A 18 16.96 3.00 -13.81
CA THR A 18 17.71 2.81 -15.06
C THR A 18 17.47 3.98 -16.00
N THR A 19 16.22 4.44 -16.08
CA THR A 19 15.80 5.53 -16.97
C THR A 19 15.64 6.86 -16.27
N GLY A 20 15.71 6.89 -14.93
CA GLY A 20 15.45 8.07 -14.12
C GLY A 20 13.98 8.52 -14.11
N THR A 21 13.08 7.73 -14.69
CA THR A 21 11.66 8.10 -14.86
C THR A 21 10.86 7.80 -13.61
N ILE A 22 9.91 8.67 -13.29
CA ILE A 22 8.91 8.44 -12.26
C ILE A 22 7.56 8.20 -12.93
N ARG A 23 6.87 7.15 -12.49
CA ARG A 23 5.48 6.87 -12.87
C ARG A 23 4.62 6.91 -11.61
N THR A 24 3.47 7.56 -11.71
CA THR A 24 2.48 7.58 -10.63
C THR A 24 1.26 6.83 -11.12
N THR A 25 0.75 5.89 -10.32
CA THR A 25 -0.52 5.24 -10.62
C THR A 25 -1.68 6.16 -10.29
N GLU A 26 -2.81 5.95 -10.94
CA GLU A 26 -4.08 6.50 -10.47
C GLU A 26 -4.39 6.00 -9.04
N ASN A 27 -5.31 6.71 -8.38
CA ASN A 27 -5.80 6.30 -7.08
C ASN A 27 -6.70 5.07 -7.22
N PHE A 28 -6.44 4.06 -6.41
CA PHE A 28 -7.40 2.98 -6.14
C PHE A 28 -8.23 3.34 -4.92
N GLY A 29 -9.56 3.27 -5.04
CA GLY A 29 -10.51 3.60 -3.97
C GLY A 29 -10.94 5.07 -3.94
N TYR A 30 -11.81 5.41 -2.99
CA TYR A 30 -12.43 6.73 -2.85
C TYR A 30 -12.37 7.20 -1.38
N GLY A 31 -11.32 7.95 -1.03
CA GLY A 31 -11.12 8.50 0.32
C GLY A 31 -11.82 9.82 0.60
N ASP A 32 -12.19 10.58 -0.45
CA ASP A 32 -12.62 11.99 -0.32
C ASP A 32 -13.96 12.17 0.41
N TYR A 33 -14.70 11.09 0.64
CA TYR A 33 -15.98 11.10 1.37
C TYR A 33 -15.81 10.86 2.89
N PHE A 34 -14.61 10.54 3.36
CA PHE A 34 -14.36 10.24 4.77
C PHE A 34 -13.85 11.49 5.52
N LYS A 35 -14.49 11.80 6.67
CA LYS A 35 -14.20 13.02 7.45
C LYS A 35 -12.84 13.02 8.15
N HIS A 36 -12.21 11.85 8.32
CA HIS A 36 -10.94 11.68 9.03
C HIS A 36 -10.00 10.79 8.22
N GLU A 37 -9.36 11.36 7.20
CA GLU A 37 -8.34 10.68 6.40
C GLU A 37 -6.94 11.02 6.96
N THR A 38 -6.18 9.99 7.34
CA THR A 38 -4.74 10.14 7.61
C THR A 38 -3.97 9.51 6.46
N ARG A 39 -3.20 10.33 5.73
CA ARG A 39 -2.31 9.84 4.68
C ARG A 39 -1.02 9.31 5.30
N LYS A 40 -0.58 8.13 4.84
CA LYS A 40 0.71 7.55 5.18
C LYS A 40 1.49 7.21 3.91
N ASP A 41 2.65 7.84 3.74
CA ASP A 41 3.55 7.55 2.63
C ASP A 41 4.60 6.53 3.10
N ILE A 42 4.69 5.39 2.43
CA ILE A 42 5.68 4.35 2.69
C ILE A 42 6.73 4.43 1.59
N LEU A 43 7.98 4.66 1.96
CA LEU A 43 9.10 4.65 1.03
C LEU A 43 9.85 3.33 1.15
N ALA A 44 10.04 2.66 0.03
CA ALA A 44 10.89 1.49 -0.04
C ALA A 44 11.83 1.54 -1.24
N ARG A 45 12.96 0.85 -1.11
CA ARG A 45 13.95 0.66 -2.16
C ARG A 45 14.09 -0.84 -2.41
N GLY A 46 14.02 -1.23 -3.68
CA GLY A 46 14.06 -2.62 -4.09
C GLY A 46 12.94 -2.94 -5.07
N TRP A 47 12.83 -4.21 -5.43
CA TRP A 47 11.75 -4.70 -6.27
C TRP A 47 10.54 -5.02 -5.41
N PHE A 48 9.38 -4.48 -5.78
CA PHE A 48 8.11 -4.85 -5.17
C PHE A 48 7.74 -6.27 -5.62
N VAL A 49 7.61 -7.18 -4.66
CA VAL A 49 7.35 -8.61 -4.95
C VAL A 49 5.99 -9.07 -4.48
N GLY A 50 5.34 -8.32 -3.59
CA GLY A 50 4.02 -8.68 -3.08
C GLY A 50 3.56 -7.86 -1.90
N LEU A 51 2.35 -8.15 -1.46
CA LEU A 51 1.70 -7.53 -0.31
C LEU A 51 0.93 -8.58 0.49
N ALA A 52 0.81 -8.33 1.78
CA ALA A 52 -0.10 -9.04 2.67
C ALA A 52 -1.00 -8.03 3.37
N GLY A 53 -2.19 -8.44 3.77
CA GLY A 53 -3.12 -7.53 4.44
C GLY A 53 -4.11 -8.26 5.33
N LYS A 54 -4.78 -7.48 6.18
CA LYS A 54 -5.89 -7.92 7.02
C LYS A 54 -7.15 -7.18 6.59
N ALA A 55 -8.18 -7.94 6.25
CA ALA A 55 -9.51 -7.42 5.99
C ALA A 55 -10.43 -7.67 7.19
N ASN A 56 -11.39 -6.77 7.39
CA ASN A 56 -12.45 -6.88 8.37
C ASN A 56 -13.80 -6.77 7.67
N ASN A 57 -14.83 -7.44 8.19
CA ASN A 57 -16.20 -7.36 7.70
C ASN A 57 -17.21 -7.30 8.85
N ASN A 58 -16.80 -6.71 9.98
CA ASN A 58 -17.67 -6.52 11.12
C ASN A 58 -18.59 -5.33 10.88
N ALA A 59 -19.76 -5.31 11.53
CA ALA A 59 -20.77 -4.25 11.35
C ALA A 59 -20.28 -2.82 11.66
N SER A 60 -19.15 -2.70 12.39
CA SER A 60 -18.50 -1.44 12.75
C SER A 60 -17.24 -1.12 11.94
N GLU A 61 -16.75 -2.05 11.12
CA GLU A 61 -15.51 -1.91 10.34
C GLU A 61 -15.48 -2.93 9.20
N VAL A 62 -15.69 -2.45 7.97
CA VAL A 62 -15.72 -3.27 6.76
C VAL A 62 -14.68 -2.74 5.78
N GLY A 63 -13.66 -3.54 5.45
CA GLY A 63 -12.64 -3.15 4.47
C GLY A 63 -11.26 -3.71 4.78
N LEU A 64 -10.26 -3.24 4.04
CA LEU A 64 -8.86 -3.53 4.29
C LEU A 64 -8.37 -2.64 5.45
N ILE A 65 -8.01 -3.23 6.59
CA ILE A 65 -7.64 -2.49 7.82
C ILE A 65 -6.13 -2.45 8.05
N GLN A 66 -5.38 -3.32 7.39
CA GLN A 66 -3.92 -3.34 7.44
C GLN A 66 -3.37 -3.82 6.11
N ILE A 67 -2.29 -3.19 5.65
CA ILE A 67 -1.48 -3.62 4.52
C ILE A 67 -0.01 -3.59 4.90
N THR A 68 0.74 -4.60 4.47
CA THR A 68 2.19 -4.66 4.55
C THR A 68 2.70 -5.02 3.18
N PHE A 69 3.60 -4.20 2.66
CA PHE A 69 4.23 -4.43 1.37
C PHE A 69 5.57 -5.10 1.58
N TYR A 70 6.02 -5.86 0.58
CA TYR A 70 7.28 -6.58 0.63
C TYR A 70 8.19 -6.21 -0.52
N THR A 71 9.47 -6.03 -0.20
CA THR A 71 10.52 -5.78 -1.19
C THR A 71 11.65 -6.78 -1.10
N GLU A 72 12.33 -6.93 -2.21
CA GLU A 72 13.60 -7.64 -2.32
C GLU A 72 14.68 -6.79 -2.98
N ALA A 73 15.91 -7.26 -2.85
CA ALA A 73 17.01 -6.73 -3.64
C ALA A 73 16.71 -6.90 -5.15
N PRO A 74 17.24 -6.02 -6.02
CA PRO A 74 17.09 -6.16 -7.46
C PRO A 74 17.53 -7.55 -7.95
N GLY A 75 16.73 -8.21 -8.79
CA GLY A 75 17.02 -9.54 -9.33
C GLY A 75 16.62 -10.72 -8.42
N GLY A 76 15.93 -10.48 -7.31
CA GLY A 76 15.39 -11.53 -6.43
C GLY A 76 14.29 -12.38 -7.08
N ASP A 77 14.09 -13.59 -6.53
CA ASP A 77 13.11 -14.58 -7.00
C ASP A 77 11.84 -14.65 -6.14
N GLY A 78 11.66 -13.74 -5.17
CA GLY A 78 10.51 -13.70 -4.26
C GLY A 78 10.68 -14.49 -2.96
N THR A 79 11.81 -15.19 -2.75
CA THR A 79 12.02 -16.05 -1.56
C THR A 79 12.63 -15.33 -0.35
N LYS A 80 13.13 -14.10 -0.52
CA LYS A 80 13.81 -13.29 0.51
C LYS A 80 13.09 -11.98 0.78
N ALA A 81 11.77 -11.98 0.61
CA ALA A 81 10.91 -10.83 0.73
C ALA A 81 10.95 -10.26 2.15
N THR A 82 11.30 -8.98 2.27
CA THR A 82 11.33 -8.28 3.56
C THR A 82 10.15 -7.32 3.66
N PRO A 83 9.46 -7.25 4.82
CA PRO A 83 8.36 -6.31 4.99
C PRO A 83 8.90 -4.87 5.00
N MET A 84 8.23 -3.98 4.30
CA MET A 84 8.51 -2.54 4.36
C MET A 84 8.14 -2.03 5.75
N ALA A 85 9.03 -1.27 6.39
CA ALA A 85 8.72 -0.59 7.64
C ALA A 85 7.59 0.41 7.40
N SER A 86 6.51 0.28 8.17
CA SER A 86 5.37 1.19 8.14
C SER A 86 5.65 2.40 9.02
#